data_AF-A0A8S1R0E2-F1
#
_entry.id   AF-A0A8S1R0E2-F1
#
_cell.length_a   1.000
_cell.length_b   1.000
_cell.length_c   1.000
_cell.angle_alpha   90.00
_cell.angle_beta   90.00
_cell.angle_gamma   90.00
#
_symmetry.space_group_name_H-M   'P 1'
#
loop_
_entity.id
_entity.type
_entity.pdbx_description
1 polymer ?
#
loop_
_entity_poly.entity_id
_entity_poly.type
_entity_poly.pdbx_seq_one_letter_code
_entity_poly.pdbx_strand_id
1 'polypeptide(L)'
;MVHILKLLTCLVGYFCVVQKSEQLLTIFMMLTFTCVITRGIITILILIDYGQIEQTQSYIYGDEDKIAQSQTIQFTVVLVIFVAVEIVMGLQSLLYAGQAKEKYKQMRVNEKKIGQHYQITYQITLRQYMV
;
A
#
# COMPACT_ATOMS: atom_id res chain seq x y z
N MET A 1 -14.80 -2.30 -7.05
CA MET A 1 -14.55 -1.75 -5.71
C MET A 1 -13.06 -1.75 -5.31
N VAL A 2 -12.31 -2.85 -5.47
CA VAL A 2 -10.87 -2.95 -5.11
C VAL A 2 -9.97 -1.96 -5.88
N HIS A 3 -10.27 -1.67 -7.15
CA HIS A 3 -9.51 -0.69 -7.94
C HIS A 3 -9.66 0.75 -7.44
N ILE A 4 -10.85 1.11 -6.94
CA ILE A 4 -11.11 2.44 -6.35
C ILE A 4 -10.30 2.58 -5.06
N LEU A 5 -10.26 1.51 -4.25
CA LEU A 5 -9.45 1.45 -3.03
C LEU A 5 -7.96 1.66 -3.34
N LYS A 6 -7.43 1.02 -4.40
CA LYS A 6 -6.04 1.23 -4.85
C LYS A 6 -5.76 2.69 -5.24
N LEU A 7 -6.65 3.31 -6.00
CA LEU A 7 -6.48 4.69 -6.44
C LEU A 7 -6.45 5.65 -5.23
N LEU A 8 -7.30 5.38 -4.23
CA LEU A 8 -7.33 6.12 -2.98
C LEU A 8 -6.05 5.89 -2.16
N THR A 9 -5.55 4.66 -2.08
CA THR A 9 -4.26 4.34 -1.42
C THR A 9 -3.10 5.08 -2.10
N CYS A 10 -3.06 5.17 -3.43
CA CYS A 10 -2.05 5.93 -4.16
C CYS A 10 -2.12 7.43 -3.85
N LEU A 11 -3.32 8.02 -3.80
CA LEU A 11 -3.51 9.42 -3.44
C LEU A 11 -3.04 9.71 -2.01
N VAL A 12 -3.41 8.85 -1.04
CA VAL A 12 -2.96 8.99 0.35
C VAL A 12 -1.44 8.87 0.44
N GLY A 13 -0.83 7.96 -0.33
CA GLY A 13 0.63 7.82 -0.44
C GLY A 13 1.30 9.10 -0.94
N TYR A 14 0.77 9.72 -2.00
CA TYR A 14 1.27 10.99 -2.53
C TYR A 14 1.20 12.11 -1.48
N PHE A 15 0.02 12.34 -0.89
CA PHE A 15 -0.15 13.39 0.12
C PHE A 15 0.70 13.16 1.36
N CYS A 16 0.91 11.90 1.76
CA CYS A 16 1.80 11.57 2.85
C CYS A 16 3.24 12.05 2.62
N VAL A 17 3.79 11.83 1.42
CA VAL A 17 5.15 12.25 1.10
C VAL A 17 5.26 13.77 1.03
N VAL A 18 4.28 14.43 0.40
CA VAL A 18 4.25 15.89 0.28
C VAL A 18 4.16 16.57 1.65
N GLN A 19 3.28 16.10 2.53
CA GLN A 19 3.06 16.72 3.84
C GLN A 19 4.00 16.20 4.94
N LYS A 20 4.83 15.18 4.65
CA LYS A 20 5.70 14.48 5.62
C LYS A 20 4.95 14.10 6.91
N SER A 21 3.68 13.69 6.78
CA SER A 21 2.79 13.44 7.90
C SER A 21 2.81 11.99 8.35
N GLU A 22 3.19 11.73 9.61
CA GLU A 22 3.15 10.39 10.21
C GLU A 22 1.74 9.78 10.26
N GLN A 23 0.71 10.62 10.43
CA GLN A 23 -0.67 10.16 10.49
C GLN A 23 -1.13 9.67 9.12
N LEU A 24 -0.87 10.44 8.05
CA LEU A 24 -1.18 10.02 6.68
C LEU A 24 -0.39 8.77 6.28
N LEU A 25 0.86 8.66 6.72
CA LEU A 25 1.68 7.47 6.47
C LEU A 25 1.09 6.23 7.15
N THR A 26 0.58 6.38 8.37
CA THR A 26 -0.06 5.28 9.10
C THR A 26 -1.36 4.86 8.40
N ILE A 27 -2.16 5.81 7.91
CA ILE A 27 -3.37 5.53 7.12
C ILE A 27 -3.00 4.81 5.80
N PHE A 28 -1.97 5.29 5.10
CA PHE A 28 -1.45 4.64 3.89
C PHE A 28 -1.04 3.19 4.15
N MET A 29 -0.31 2.94 5.24
CA MET A 29 0.09 1.59 5.63
C MET A 29 -1.13 0.70 5.93
N MET A 30 -2.11 1.19 6.68
CA MET A 30 -3.34 0.44 6.97
C MET A 30 -4.12 0.11 5.68
N LEU A 31 -4.31 1.08 4.80
CA LEU A 31 -5.01 0.87 3.52
C LEU A 31 -4.27 -0.12 2.61
N THR A 32 -2.95 -0.03 2.54
CA THR A 32 -2.11 -0.96 1.76
C THR A 32 -2.22 -2.38 2.30
N PHE A 33 -2.15 -2.53 3.62
CA PHE A 33 -2.31 -3.82 4.28
C PHE A 33 -3.68 -4.45 4.02
N THR A 34 -4.76 -3.67 4.18
CA THR A 34 -6.11 -4.13 3.87
C THR A 34 -6.23 -4.56 2.40
N CYS A 35 -5.68 -3.78 1.46
CA CYS A 35 -5.67 -4.15 0.04
C CYS A 35 -4.99 -5.51 -0.20
N VAL A 36 -3.82 -5.74 0.42
CA VAL A 36 -3.06 -7.00 0.28
C VAL A 36 -3.86 -8.18 0.85
N ILE A 37 -4.42 -8.05 2.04
CA ILE A 37 -5.22 -9.11 2.67
C ILE A 37 -6.47 -9.42 1.84
N THR A 38 -7.25 -8.40 1.47
CA THR A 38 -8.48 -8.62 0.72
C THR A 38 -8.19 -9.29 -0.62
N ARG A 39 -7.08 -8.93 -1.29
CA ARG A 39 -6.65 -9.59 -2.53
C ARG A 39 -6.27 -11.05 -2.30
N GLY A 40 -5.54 -11.34 -1.22
CA GLY A 40 -5.19 -12.71 -0.84
C GLY A 40 -6.43 -13.57 -0.59
N ILE A 41 -7.40 -13.06 0.19
CA ILE A 41 -8.66 -13.76 0.48
C ILE A 41 -9.45 -14.01 -0.80
N ILE A 42 -9.63 -13.00 -1.67
CA ILE A 42 -10.34 -13.16 -2.95
C ILE A 42 -9.66 -14.24 -3.80
N THR A 43 -8.34 -14.27 -3.84
CA THR A 43 -7.60 -15.26 -4.63
C THR A 43 -7.79 -16.67 -4.09
N ILE A 44 -7.76 -16.86 -2.76
CA ILE A 44 -8.05 -18.15 -2.12
C ILE A 44 -9.48 -18.59 -2.44
N LEU A 45 -10.46 -17.70 -2.37
CA LEU A 45 -11.85 -18.01 -2.73
C LEU A 45 -11.99 -18.45 -4.19
N ILE A 46 -11.32 -17.75 -5.11
CA ILE A 46 -11.29 -18.13 -6.54
C ILE A 46 -10.65 -19.50 -6.75
N LEU A 47 -9.59 -19.83 -6.01
CA LEU A 47 -8.94 -21.15 -6.08
C LEU A 47 -9.80 -22.27 -5.50
N ILE A 48 -10.60 -21.99 -4.45
CA ILE A 48 -11.54 -22.96 -3.88
C ILE A 48 -12.70 -23.21 -4.85
N ASP A 49 -13.23 -22.16 -5.48
CA ASP A 49 -14.31 -22.25 -6.47
C ASP A 49 -13.81 -22.62 -7.88
N TYR A 50 -12.62 -23.22 -8.01
CA TYR A 50 -12.01 -23.63 -9.28
C TYR A 50 -12.99 -24.41 -10.19
N GLY A 51 -13.80 -25.30 -9.60
CA GLY A 51 -14.80 -26.07 -10.34
C GLY A 51 -15.90 -25.22 -11.00
N GLN A 52 -16.30 -24.10 -10.39
CA GLN A 52 -17.25 -23.17 -11.00
C GLN A 52 -16.63 -22.38 -12.16
N ILE A 53 -15.33 -22.09 -12.06
CA ILE A 53 -14.57 -21.42 -13.12
C ILE A 53 -14.45 -22.35 -14.32
N GLU A 54 -14.10 -23.61 -14.10
CA GLU A 54 -14.05 -24.64 -15.14
C GLU A 54 -15.41 -24.78 -15.85
N GLN A 55 -16.51 -24.87 -15.10
CA GLN A 55 -17.87 -24.89 -15.67
C GLN A 55 -18.20 -23.64 -16.50
N THR A 56 -17.79 -22.45 -16.03
CA THR A 56 -18.00 -21.19 -16.75
C THR A 56 -17.20 -21.15 -18.05
N GLN A 57 -15.97 -21.66 -18.03
CA GLN A 57 -15.10 -21.74 -19.21
C GLN A 57 -15.63 -22.74 -20.24
N SER A 58 -16.08 -23.92 -19.80
CA SER A 58 -16.73 -24.91 -20.68
C SER A 58 -18.01 -24.36 -21.31
N TYR A 59 -18.80 -23.56 -20.58
CA TYR A 59 -19.98 -22.88 -21.15
C TYR A 59 -19.64 -21.85 -22.23
N ILE A 60 -18.52 -21.13 -22.10
CA ILE A 60 -18.11 -20.08 -23.05
C ILE A 60 -17.41 -20.67 -24.30
N TYR A 61 -16.57 -21.68 -24.11
CA TYR A 61 -15.69 -22.20 -25.15
C TYR A 61 -16.16 -23.52 -25.77
N GLY A 62 -17.25 -24.11 -25.26
CA GLY A 62 -17.82 -25.37 -25.73
C GLY A 62 -17.18 -26.60 -25.09
N ASP A 63 -17.91 -27.74 -25.13
CA ASP A 63 -17.59 -29.05 -24.51
C ASP A 63 -16.32 -29.75 -25.06
N GLU A 64 -15.40 -29.02 -25.70
CA GLU A 64 -14.05 -29.52 -25.91
C GLU A 64 -13.29 -29.45 -24.57
N ASP A 65 -13.60 -30.41 -23.68
CA ASP A 65 -13.11 -30.52 -22.31
C ASP A 65 -11.61 -30.27 -22.16
N LYS A 66 -10.82 -30.67 -23.17
CA LYS A 66 -9.36 -30.50 -23.17
C LYS A 66 -8.91 -29.05 -23.37
N ILE A 67 -9.63 -28.26 -24.17
CA ILE A 67 -9.30 -26.85 -24.42
C ILE A 67 -9.76 -25.99 -23.25
N ALA A 68 -10.99 -26.19 -22.77
CA ALA A 68 -11.54 -25.47 -21.62
C ALA A 68 -10.71 -25.71 -20.35
N GLN A 69 -10.30 -26.96 -20.09
CA GLN A 69 -9.43 -27.29 -18.97
C GLN A 69 -8.03 -26.67 -19.09
N SER A 70 -7.44 -26.71 -20.30
CA SER A 70 -6.12 -26.09 -20.54
C SER A 70 -6.14 -24.57 -20.32
N GLN A 71 -7.16 -23.88 -20.82
CA GLN A 71 -7.31 -22.43 -20.64
C GLN A 71 -7.59 -22.05 -19.19
N THR A 72 -8.37 -22.86 -18.46
CA THR A 72 -8.65 -22.63 -17.03
C THR A 72 -7.38 -22.71 -16.20
N ILE A 73 -6.51 -23.69 -16.47
CA ILE A 73 -5.20 -23.83 -15.82
C ILE A 73 -4.31 -22.62 -16.15
N GLN A 74 -4.22 -22.23 -17.43
CA GLN A 74 -3.42 -21.08 -17.85
C GLN A 74 -3.88 -19.79 -17.18
N PHE A 75 -5.19 -19.53 -17.16
CA PHE A 75 -5.78 -18.39 -16.47
C PHE A 75 -5.44 -18.40 -14.98
N THR A 76 -5.55 -19.55 -14.33
CA THR A 76 -5.28 -19.70 -12.89
C THR A 76 -3.80 -19.45 -12.57
N VAL A 77 -2.89 -19.98 -13.38
CA VAL A 77 -1.44 -19.76 -13.23
C VAL A 77 -1.11 -18.27 -13.37
N VAL A 78 -1.64 -17.61 -14.41
CA VAL A 78 -1.43 -16.17 -14.62
C VAL A 78 -1.98 -15.37 -13.44
N LEU A 79 -3.20 -15.67 -13.00
CA LEU A 79 -3.82 -15.01 -11.85
C LEU A 79 -2.95 -15.13 -10.59
N VAL A 80 -2.47 -16.34 -10.28
CA VAL A 80 -1.63 -16.59 -9.09
C VAL A 80 -0.32 -15.81 -9.18
N ILE A 81 0.33 -15.79 -10.35
CA ILE A 81 1.58 -15.02 -10.56
C ILE A 81 1.34 -13.52 -10.34
N PHE A 82 0.29 -12.96 -10.93
CA PHE A 82 -0.03 -11.55 -10.76
C PHE A 82 -0.35 -11.20 -9.30
N VAL A 83 -1.09 -12.05 -8.61
CA VAL A 83 -1.39 -11.87 -7.18
C VAL A 83 -0.12 -11.94 -6.35
N ALA A 84 0.77 -12.89 -6.62
CA ALA A 84 2.05 -13.00 -5.91
C ALA A 84 2.90 -11.74 -6.08
N VAL A 85 3.03 -11.23 -7.31
CA VAL A 85 3.76 -9.98 -7.61
C VAL A 85 3.12 -8.80 -6.87
N GLU A 86 1.80 -8.68 -6.87
CA GLU A 86 1.12 -7.60 -6.16
C GLU A 86 1.31 -7.67 -4.63
N ILE A 87 1.29 -8.86 -4.05
CA ILE A 87 1.56 -9.05 -2.61
C ILE A 87 2.99 -8.63 -2.29
N VAL A 88 3.98 -9.06 -3.09
CA VAL A 88 5.39 -8.69 -2.90
C VAL A 88 5.56 -7.17 -2.98
N MET A 89 5.01 -6.52 -4.00
CA MET A 89 5.05 -5.06 -4.12
C MET A 89 4.37 -4.35 -2.95
N GLY A 90 3.22 -4.87 -2.49
CA GLY A 90 2.49 -4.33 -1.34
C GLY A 90 3.30 -4.43 -0.04
N LEU A 91 3.94 -5.57 0.21
CA LEU A 91 4.81 -5.78 1.37
C LEU A 91 6.05 -4.88 1.31
N GLN A 92 6.68 -4.76 0.14
CA GLN A 92 7.83 -3.88 -0.05
C GLN A 92 7.45 -2.41 0.22
N SER A 93 6.28 -1.97 -0.25
CA SER A 93 5.74 -0.64 0.04
C SER A 93 5.51 -0.42 1.55
N LEU A 94 5.00 -1.43 2.27
CA LEU A 94 4.83 -1.36 3.72
C LEU A 94 6.16 -1.24 4.47
N LEU A 95 7.19 -1.98 4.05
CA LEU A 95 8.53 -1.90 4.62
C LEU A 95 9.12 -0.51 4.44
N TYR A 96 9.06 0.06 3.24
CA TYR A 96 9.55 1.41 2.98
C TYR A 96 8.76 2.47 3.74
N ALA A 97 7.43 2.33 3.84
CA ALA A 97 6.60 3.21 4.64
C ALA A 97 6.99 3.15 6.13
N GLY A 98 7.32 1.97 6.66
CA GLY A 98 7.83 1.80 8.02
C GLY A 98 9.11 2.58 8.27
N GLN A 99 10.09 2.47 7.37
CA GLN A 99 11.36 3.21 7.45
C GLN A 99 11.15 4.74 7.34
N ALA A 100 10.26 5.16 6.42
CA ALA A 100 9.93 6.58 6.26
C ALA A 100 9.28 7.17 7.52
N LYS A 101 8.48 6.37 8.25
CA LYS A 101 7.83 6.80 9.49
C LYS A 101 8.84 7.16 10.57
N GLU A 102 9.87 6.34 10.76
CA GLU A 102 10.94 6.64 11.71
C GLU A 102 11.71 7.90 11.32
N LYS A 103 12.02 8.05 10.03
CA LYS A 103 12.70 9.24 9.51
C LYS A 103 11.89 10.51 9.73
N TYR A 104 10.57 10.49 9.47
CA TYR A 104 9.69 11.65 9.69
C TYR A 104 9.58 12.00 11.17
N LYS A 105 9.53 10.99 12.06
CA LYS A 105 9.55 11.22 13.51
C LYS A 105 10.83 11.91 13.97
N GLN A 106 11.99 11.46 13.49
CA GLN A 106 13.27 12.10 13.81
C GLN A 106 13.34 13.54 13.26
N MET A 107 12.89 13.76 12.03
CA MET A 107 12.86 15.08 11.41
C MET A 107 12.04 16.08 12.24
N ARG A 108 10.88 15.66 12.74
CA ARG A 108 9.99 16.49 13.57
C ARG A 108 10.60 16.83 14.94
N VAL A 109 11.32 15.89 15.55
CA VAL A 109 12.06 16.15 16.80
C VAL A 109 13.18 17.16 16.55
N ASN A 110 13.90 17.04 15.44
CA ASN A 110 14.97 17.97 15.09
C ASN A 110 14.42 19.37 14.76
N GLU A 111 13.31 19.47 14.03
CA GLU A 111 12.64 20.75 13.77
C GLU A 111 12.21 21.45 15.06
N LYS A 112 11.68 20.71 16.04
CA LYS A 112 11.35 21.26 17.37
C LYS A 112 12.58 21.76 18.11
N LYS A 113 13.68 21.01 18.11
CA LYS A 113 14.94 21.43 18.75
C LYS A 113 15.52 22.69 18.10
N ILE A 114 15.52 22.74 16.77
CA ILE A 114 15.98 23.90 16.01
C ILE A 114 15.11 25.11 16.33
N GLY A 115 13.78 24.97 16.28
CA GLY A 115 12.85 26.05 16.64
C GLY A 115 13.06 26.59 18.05
N GLN A 116 13.27 25.71 19.03
CA GLN A 116 13.59 26.10 20.41
C GLN A 116 14.91 26.87 20.49
N HIS A 117 15.97 26.40 19.82
CA HIS A 117 17.24 27.13 19.78
C HIS A 117 17.11 28.52 19.15
N TYR A 118 16.41 28.64 18.01
CA TYR A 118 16.15 29.95 17.38
C TYR A 118 15.38 30.89 18.30
N GLN A 119 14.36 30.39 18.99
CA GLN A 119 13.56 31.20 19.91
C GLN A 119 14.38 31.67 21.11
N ILE A 120 15.24 30.81 21.66
CA ILE A 120 16.18 31.16 22.73
C ILE A 120 17.17 32.23 22.25
N THR A 121 17.79 32.04 21.08
CA THR A 121 18.73 33.02 20.51
C THR A 121 18.06 34.36 20.27
N TYR A 122 16.87 34.39 19.70
CA TYR A 122 16.09 35.61 19.50
C TYR A 122 15.81 36.34 20.81
N GLN A 123 15.42 35.63 21.88
CA GLN A 123 15.20 36.24 23.20
C GLN A 123 16.48 36.80 23.84
N ILE A 124 17.62 36.12 23.67
CA ILE A 124 18.92 36.59 24.17
C ILE A 124 19.32 37.87 23.43
N THR A 125 19.21 37.90 22.11
CA THR A 125 19.55 39.07 21.30
C THR A 125 18.66 40.27 21.65
N LEU A 126 17.34 40.07 21.77
CA LEU A 126 16.43 41.14 22.21
C LEU A 126 16.81 41.72 23.58
N ARG A 127 17.25 40.90 24.53
CA ARG A 127 17.73 41.38 25.83
C ARG A 127 19.03 42.16 25.73
N GLN A 128 19.93 41.80 24.82
CA GLN A 128 21.21 42.51 24.64
C GLN A 128 21.05 43.88 24.00
N TYR A 129 19.99 44.12 23.21
CA TYR A 129 19.73 45.41 22.55
C TYR A 129 18.76 46.32 23.32
N MET A 130 18.08 45.82 24.37
CA MET A 130 17.17 46.61 25.22
C MET A 130 17.80 47.12 26.52
N VAL A 131 19.11 46.88 26.73
CA VAL A 131 19.93 47.47 27.81
C VAL A 131 20.79 48.57 27.20
#